data_AF-A0A4Y9QQP9-F1
#
_entry.id   AF-A0A4Y9QQP9-F1
#
_cell.length_a   1.000
_cell.length_b   1.000
_cell.length_c   1.000
_cell.angle_alpha   90.00
_cell.angle_beta   90.00
_cell.angle_gamma   90.00
#
_symmetry.space_group_name_H-M   'P 1'
#
loop_
_entity.id
_entity.type
_entity.pdbx_description
1 polymer ?
#
loop_
_entity_poly.entity_id
_entity_poly.type
_entity_poly.pdbx_seq_one_letter_code
_entity_poly.pdbx_strand_id
1 'polypeptide(L)'
;MKSTLRFFLFFLLSIWSVHTLYGQTRGANSQGNTLDILQADSLKGAEGFERLIGSVRMKNQSTLISCDSAHFFRMENRAELFGRVFIKDEQDSVTTRSAYAEYDGNTKLAKLRSNVVFSNMETTVYTDYLNYDRAGNIATYFNGGRVVDSTNVLTSERGRYEVNLERITFTDNVVLVNPDYTMKTNYLVYLTIPKTAETKGLTNLVSKDGNTLDAEKGSFYDTQAKSFRFFDGVVETETSRVKAGELIYRENEAYYEGKDDVRVLNKEREVEIFGDQGQYWEERGYSLVHGNALVRRYFEMDTLYLTADTLISQDNETDSLKYLLAFSSIQLVKSDLSGIADSLSYNYADSTIKLFKDPVIWNQKSQISADSMTFFIESEQIRELFVKNNAFAVMSDTLLNFNQMKGRSMTGYFKEGQLDRLNIDGNGESLYYALEGDTLVQGVNKTLSATIRMGFEDGQLVKVNYGVKPEGKFIPVQDIGDDGGKLEGFVWRQEEKPDMEKIFAWRSIVEIDAGAKNLFDVPNAEIRMPTDEEMQKSLEKWKANAKKRTLVPLQKNQNSPNE
;
A
#
# COMPACT_ATOMS: atom_id res chain seq x y z
N MET A 1 -27.81 -36.76 -24.09
CA MET A 1 -27.95 -38.23 -24.06
C MET A 1 -26.56 -38.81 -23.84
N LYS A 2 -26.13 -39.13 -22.60
CA LYS A 2 -26.38 -40.40 -21.88
C LYS A 2 -26.30 -41.63 -22.79
N SER A 3 -25.25 -42.46 -22.65
CA SER A 3 -25.33 -43.78 -21.97
C SER A 3 -24.13 -44.68 -22.34
N THR A 4 -23.28 -45.08 -21.37
CA THR A 4 -23.14 -46.47 -20.79
C THR A 4 -22.47 -47.48 -21.73
N LEU A 5 -21.31 -48.11 -21.46
CA LEU A 5 -20.82 -48.92 -20.34
C LEU A 5 -21.72 -50.10 -19.91
N ARG A 6 -21.33 -51.35 -20.27
CA ARG A 6 -21.38 -52.63 -19.50
C ARG A 6 -20.97 -53.81 -20.42
N PHE A 7 -19.86 -54.53 -20.19
CA PHE A 7 -19.58 -55.65 -19.25
C PHE A 7 -20.24 -56.99 -19.56
N PHE A 8 -19.43 -58.04 -19.87
CA PHE A 8 -19.56 -59.47 -19.48
C PHE A 8 -18.32 -60.24 -20.02
N LEU A 9 -17.29 -60.55 -19.23
CA LEU A 9 -17.05 -61.72 -18.37
C LEU A 9 -17.13 -63.09 -19.08
N PHE A 10 -15.98 -63.76 -19.29
CA PHE A 10 -15.81 -65.20 -18.98
C PHE A 10 -14.32 -65.53 -18.78
N PHE A 11 -14.07 -66.26 -17.71
CA PHE A 11 -12.79 -66.63 -17.10
C PHE A 11 -12.69 -68.16 -17.14
N LEU A 12 -11.49 -68.72 -17.41
CA LEU A 12 -10.87 -69.94 -16.83
C LEU A 12 -9.79 -70.49 -17.80
N LEU A 13 -8.51 -70.38 -17.44
CA LEU A 13 -7.62 -71.46 -16.93
C LEU A 13 -7.15 -72.43 -18.06
N SER A 14 -5.87 -72.70 -18.30
CA SER A 14 -4.78 -72.92 -17.35
C SER A 14 -3.41 -73.16 -18.05
N ILE A 15 -2.33 -72.74 -17.37
CA ILE A 15 -1.06 -73.49 -17.17
C ILE A 15 0.08 -73.43 -18.23
N TRP A 16 1.17 -72.81 -17.76
CA TRP A 16 2.61 -73.13 -17.92
C TRP A 16 3.34 -72.89 -19.25
N SER A 17 4.21 -71.89 -19.22
CA SER A 17 5.63 -72.10 -19.52
C SER A 17 6.46 -70.92 -19.01
N VAL A 18 7.29 -71.20 -18.00
CA VAL A 18 8.37 -70.35 -17.52
C VAL A 18 9.42 -70.24 -18.63
N HIS A 19 9.58 -69.04 -19.19
CA HIS A 19 10.80 -68.68 -19.89
C HIS A 19 11.54 -67.63 -19.07
N THR A 20 12.50 -68.13 -18.31
CA THR A 20 13.69 -67.41 -17.86
C THR A 20 14.39 -66.83 -19.09
N LEU A 21 14.03 -65.61 -19.45
CA LEU A 21 14.87 -64.75 -20.26
C LEU A 21 16.06 -64.35 -19.38
N TYR A 22 17.18 -65.06 -19.57
CA TYR A 22 18.51 -64.53 -19.32
C TYR A 22 18.68 -63.30 -20.22
N GLY A 23 18.20 -62.15 -19.73
CA GLY A 23 18.62 -60.87 -20.22
C GLY A 23 20.09 -60.73 -19.88
N GLN A 24 20.94 -60.94 -20.89
CA GLN A 24 22.32 -60.49 -20.87
C GLN A 24 22.31 -59.06 -20.33
N THR A 25 22.91 -58.88 -19.15
CA THR A 25 23.42 -57.60 -18.70
C THR A 25 24.38 -57.13 -19.78
N ARG A 26 23.85 -56.38 -20.77
CA ARG A 26 24.64 -55.43 -21.51
C ARG A 26 25.23 -54.52 -20.44
N GLY A 27 26.51 -54.72 -20.15
CA GLY A 27 27.33 -53.76 -19.45
C GLY A 27 27.19 -52.45 -20.21
N ALA A 28 26.29 -51.60 -19.73
CA ALA A 28 26.33 -50.20 -20.05
C ALA A 28 27.63 -49.69 -19.45
N ASN A 29 28.55 -49.25 -20.31
CA ASN A 29 29.72 -48.49 -19.92
C ASN A 29 29.28 -47.35 -19.00
N SER A 30 29.53 -47.49 -17.70
CA SER A 30 29.47 -46.39 -16.74
C SER A 30 30.74 -45.53 -16.90
N GLN A 31 30.82 -44.75 -17.97
CA GLN A 31 31.47 -43.45 -17.86
C GLN A 31 30.50 -42.59 -17.06
N GLY A 32 30.70 -42.17 -15.82
CA GLY A 32 31.85 -42.19 -14.92
C GLY A 32 31.44 -41.16 -13.87
N ASN A 33 30.60 -41.56 -12.91
CA ASN A 33 30.24 -40.70 -11.77
C ASN A 33 31.22 -40.92 -10.62
N THR A 34 32.47 -41.24 -10.95
CA THR A 34 33.54 -41.47 -10.00
C THR A 34 34.22 -40.14 -9.71
N LEU A 35 34.58 -39.94 -8.45
CA LEU A 35 35.41 -38.82 -8.02
C LEU A 35 36.88 -39.20 -8.24
N ASP A 36 37.48 -38.61 -9.26
CA ASP A 36 38.84 -38.93 -9.69
C ASP A 36 39.85 -37.94 -9.07
N ILE A 37 41.01 -38.45 -8.67
CA ILE A 37 42.13 -37.63 -8.20
C ILE A 37 42.93 -37.18 -9.42
N LEU A 38 43.02 -35.87 -9.64
CA LEU A 38 43.84 -35.29 -10.72
C LEU A 38 45.26 -34.95 -10.25
N GLN A 39 45.39 -34.47 -9.01
CA GLN A 39 46.67 -33.99 -8.47
C GLN A 39 46.66 -34.04 -6.94
N ALA A 40 47.80 -34.41 -6.34
CA ALA A 40 48.16 -34.19 -4.94
C ALA A 40 49.70 -34.21 -4.81
N ASP A 41 50.26 -33.42 -3.89
CA ASP A 41 51.71 -33.39 -3.67
C ASP A 41 52.19 -34.65 -2.91
N SER A 42 51.33 -35.23 -2.06
CA SER A 42 51.56 -36.49 -1.37
C SER A 42 50.26 -37.27 -1.20
N LEU A 43 50.30 -38.58 -1.48
CA LEU A 43 49.22 -39.53 -1.24
C LEU A 43 49.68 -40.55 -0.20
N LYS A 44 48.96 -40.63 0.92
CA LYS A 44 49.23 -41.60 2.00
C LYS A 44 47.99 -42.47 2.20
N GLY A 45 48.14 -43.78 2.04
CA GLY A 45 47.09 -44.73 2.41
C GLY A 45 46.92 -44.80 3.93
N ALA A 46 45.68 -44.77 4.40
CA ALA A 46 45.27 -45.07 5.77
C ALA A 46 44.17 -46.15 5.74
N GLU A 47 43.87 -46.77 6.88
CA GLU A 47 42.78 -47.76 6.95
C GLU A 47 41.45 -47.10 6.57
N GLY A 48 40.89 -47.49 5.42
CA GLY A 48 39.58 -47.04 4.94
C GLY A 48 39.56 -45.75 4.09
N PHE A 49 40.66 -45.00 4.00
CA PHE A 49 40.72 -43.77 3.18
C PHE A 49 42.14 -43.43 2.68
N GLU A 50 42.20 -42.66 1.59
CA GLU A 50 43.44 -42.07 1.06
C GLU A 50 43.57 -40.62 1.51
N ARG A 51 44.67 -40.28 2.18
CA ARG A 51 44.97 -38.90 2.58
C ARG A 51 45.77 -38.21 1.47
N LEU A 52 45.15 -37.20 0.88
CA LEU A 52 45.72 -36.33 -0.16
C LEU A 52 46.23 -35.05 0.49
N ILE A 53 47.50 -34.70 0.31
CA ILE A 53 48.14 -33.57 0.97
C ILE A 53 48.81 -32.69 -0.08
N GLY A 54 48.56 -31.38 0.00
CA GLY A 54 49.19 -30.36 -0.82
C GLY A 54 48.54 -30.26 -2.20
N SER A 55 48.06 -29.06 -2.51
CA SER A 55 47.57 -28.67 -3.86
C SER A 55 46.60 -29.67 -4.49
N VAL A 56 45.70 -30.24 -3.68
CA VAL A 56 44.83 -31.34 -4.10
C VAL A 56 43.84 -30.86 -5.16
N ARG A 57 43.70 -31.64 -6.23
CA ARG A 57 42.69 -31.44 -7.27
C ARG A 57 41.98 -32.75 -7.56
N MET A 58 40.66 -32.71 -7.58
CA MET A 58 39.80 -33.83 -7.90
C MET A 58 38.77 -33.40 -8.95
N LYS A 59 38.20 -34.37 -9.67
CA LYS A 59 37.20 -34.13 -10.71
C LYS A 59 36.08 -35.16 -10.59
N ASN A 60 34.84 -34.68 -10.66
CA ASN A 60 33.66 -35.53 -10.83
C ASN A 60 32.89 -34.97 -12.03
N GLN A 61 32.97 -35.66 -13.17
CA GLN A 61 32.42 -35.19 -14.44
C GLN A 61 32.90 -33.78 -14.81
N SER A 62 32.00 -32.79 -14.94
CA SER A 62 32.33 -31.38 -15.21
C SER A 62 32.75 -30.59 -13.96
N THR A 63 32.53 -31.15 -12.76
CA THR A 63 32.84 -30.47 -11.51
C THR A 63 34.30 -30.66 -11.12
N LEU A 64 35.01 -29.54 -10.98
CA LEU A 64 36.39 -29.47 -10.50
C LEU A 64 36.43 -29.04 -9.04
N ILE A 65 37.16 -29.81 -8.23
CA ILE A 65 37.32 -29.60 -6.80
C ILE A 65 38.80 -29.36 -6.51
N SER A 66 39.11 -28.32 -5.75
CA SER A 66 40.47 -28.02 -5.30
C SER A 66 40.50 -27.65 -3.83
N CYS A 67 41.53 -28.08 -3.11
CA CYS A 67 41.74 -27.79 -1.68
C CYS A 67 43.21 -27.98 -1.28
N ASP A 68 43.54 -27.67 -0.03
CA ASP A 68 44.89 -27.86 0.52
C ASP A 68 45.16 -29.32 0.90
N SER A 69 44.15 -30.02 1.40
CA SER A 69 44.22 -31.46 1.72
C SER A 69 42.84 -32.12 1.68
N ALA A 70 42.80 -33.44 1.52
CA ALA A 70 41.55 -34.21 1.50
C ALA A 70 41.71 -35.61 2.10
N HIS A 71 40.62 -36.14 2.68
CA HIS A 71 40.45 -37.57 2.92
C HIS A 71 39.51 -38.13 1.86
N PHE A 72 39.98 -39.07 1.06
CA PHE A 72 39.21 -39.68 -0.01
C PHE A 72 38.84 -41.12 0.33
N PHE A 73 37.54 -41.37 0.42
CA PHE A 73 36.95 -42.68 0.70
C PHE A 73 36.54 -43.32 -0.64
N ARG A 74 37.49 -44.00 -1.28
CA ARG A 74 37.31 -44.55 -2.63
C ARG A 74 36.11 -45.50 -2.75
N MET A 75 35.90 -46.35 -1.74
CA MET A 75 34.77 -47.30 -1.72
C MET A 75 33.41 -46.62 -1.58
N GLU A 76 33.37 -45.47 -0.90
CA GLU A 76 32.15 -44.65 -0.73
C GLU A 76 31.97 -43.63 -1.85
N ASN A 77 33.01 -43.42 -2.69
CA ASN A 77 33.08 -42.35 -3.68
C ASN A 77 32.86 -40.95 -3.03
N ARG A 78 33.44 -40.74 -1.85
CA ARG A 78 33.26 -39.53 -1.01
C ARG A 78 34.59 -38.88 -0.68
N ALA A 79 34.62 -37.56 -0.59
CA ALA A 79 35.78 -36.82 -0.12
C ALA A 79 35.43 -35.81 0.99
N GLU A 80 36.27 -35.76 2.01
CA GLU A 80 36.31 -34.67 3.00
C GLU A 80 37.46 -33.74 2.62
N LEU A 81 37.14 -32.46 2.42
CA LEU A 81 38.02 -31.47 1.81
C LEU A 81 38.36 -30.41 2.87
N PHE A 82 39.65 -30.13 3.04
CA PHE A 82 40.15 -29.25 4.09
C PHE A 82 41.03 -28.15 3.52
N GLY A 83 40.77 -26.91 3.94
CA GLY A 83 41.57 -25.74 3.62
C GLY A 83 41.35 -25.23 2.19
N ARG A 84 40.97 -23.95 2.07
CA ARG A 84 40.75 -23.24 0.79
C ARG A 84 40.00 -24.09 -0.24
N VAL A 85 38.91 -24.73 0.19
CA VAL A 85 38.10 -25.57 -0.67
C VAL A 85 37.46 -24.67 -1.73
N PHE A 86 37.59 -25.07 -2.99
CA PHE A 86 37.03 -24.37 -4.13
C PHE A 86 36.47 -25.41 -5.10
N ILE A 87 35.15 -25.31 -5.34
CA ILE A 87 34.42 -26.16 -6.27
C ILE A 87 33.86 -25.26 -7.36
N LYS A 88 34.08 -25.64 -8.62
CA LYS A 88 33.51 -24.97 -9.79
C LYS A 88 33.08 -26.02 -10.80
N ASP A 89 32.07 -25.71 -11.58
CA ASP A 89 31.76 -26.50 -12.76
C ASP A 89 32.45 -25.91 -14.00
N GLU A 90 32.74 -26.75 -15.00
CA GLU A 90 33.27 -26.31 -16.29
C GLU A 90 32.16 -25.84 -17.26
N GLN A 91 30.90 -26.19 -16.98
CA GLN A 91 29.74 -25.93 -17.85
C GLN A 91 28.78 -24.87 -17.30
N ASP A 92 28.75 -24.66 -15.98
CA ASP A 92 27.92 -23.63 -15.35
C ASP A 92 28.74 -22.48 -14.75
N SER A 93 28.06 -21.37 -14.41
CA SER A 93 28.69 -20.18 -13.82
C SER A 93 28.81 -20.26 -12.28
N VAL A 94 28.47 -21.41 -11.68
CA VAL A 94 28.38 -21.55 -10.23
C VAL A 94 29.73 -21.90 -9.63
N THR A 95 30.17 -21.07 -8.69
CA THR A 95 31.40 -21.29 -7.95
C THR A 95 31.14 -21.28 -6.46
N THR A 96 31.84 -22.14 -5.72
CA THR A 96 31.73 -22.19 -4.26
C THR A 96 33.10 -22.24 -3.60
N ARG A 97 33.25 -21.52 -2.49
CA ARG A 97 34.45 -21.51 -1.63
C ARG A 97 34.05 -21.82 -0.20
N SER A 98 34.89 -22.54 0.54
CA SER A 98 34.73 -22.77 1.99
C SER A 98 36.04 -23.17 2.66
N ALA A 99 36.05 -23.22 4.00
CA ALA A 99 37.18 -23.78 4.74
C ALA A 99 37.14 -25.32 4.80
N TYR A 100 35.94 -25.90 4.83
CA TYR A 100 35.70 -27.34 4.82
C TYR A 100 34.56 -27.69 3.87
N ALA A 101 34.61 -28.87 3.24
CA ALA A 101 33.43 -29.45 2.59
C ALA A 101 33.44 -30.98 2.59
N GLU A 102 32.27 -31.58 2.66
CA GLU A 102 32.05 -32.98 2.28
C GLU A 102 31.47 -33.03 0.87
N TYR A 103 32.03 -33.86 0.01
CA TYR A 103 31.53 -34.08 -1.34
C TYR A 103 31.24 -35.56 -1.56
N ASP A 104 29.99 -35.87 -1.90
CA ASP A 104 29.56 -37.22 -2.31
C ASP A 104 29.55 -37.29 -3.84
N GLY A 105 30.42 -38.11 -4.42
CA GLY A 105 30.52 -38.28 -5.86
C GLY A 105 29.36 -39.05 -6.48
N ASN A 106 28.57 -39.80 -5.69
CA ASN A 106 27.40 -40.52 -6.19
C ASN A 106 26.21 -39.58 -6.33
N THR A 107 25.92 -38.79 -5.30
CA THR A 107 24.77 -37.87 -5.28
C THR A 107 25.10 -36.47 -5.78
N LYS A 108 26.39 -36.14 -5.92
CA LYS A 108 26.93 -34.80 -6.19
C LYS A 108 26.53 -33.76 -5.16
N LEU A 109 26.29 -34.20 -3.92
CA LEU A 109 25.96 -33.32 -2.81
C LEU A 109 27.26 -32.77 -2.21
N ALA A 110 27.38 -31.44 -2.18
CA ALA A 110 28.46 -30.74 -1.49
C ALA A 110 27.92 -30.09 -0.21
N LYS A 111 28.40 -30.52 0.95
CA LYS A 111 28.11 -29.87 2.25
C LYS A 111 29.28 -28.96 2.60
N LEU A 112 29.14 -27.66 2.37
CA LEU A 112 30.17 -26.65 2.62
C LEU A 112 30.02 -26.07 4.02
N ARG A 113 31.13 -25.92 4.75
CA ARG A 113 31.15 -25.37 6.11
C ARG A 113 32.23 -24.30 6.29
N SER A 114 31.89 -23.33 7.13
CA SER A 114 32.74 -22.23 7.60
C SER A 114 33.24 -21.31 6.49
N ASN A 115 32.85 -20.02 6.56
CA ASN A 115 33.17 -18.99 5.56
C ASN A 115 32.79 -19.43 4.14
N VAL A 116 31.57 -19.93 3.96
CA VAL A 116 31.07 -20.37 2.67
C VAL A 116 30.72 -19.14 1.82
N VAL A 117 31.24 -19.13 0.60
CA VAL A 117 30.87 -18.18 -0.45
C VAL A 117 30.37 -18.96 -1.64
N PHE A 118 29.09 -18.82 -1.97
CA PHE A 118 28.49 -19.38 -3.18
C PHE A 118 28.19 -18.22 -4.13
N SER A 119 28.65 -18.30 -5.38
CA SER A 119 28.42 -17.26 -6.38
C SER A 119 27.85 -17.87 -7.65
N ASN A 120 26.81 -17.23 -8.19
CA ASN A 120 26.25 -17.52 -9.51
C ASN A 120 25.98 -16.19 -10.22
N MET A 121 26.69 -15.93 -11.32
CA MET A 121 26.64 -14.65 -12.05
C MET A 121 26.85 -13.44 -11.12
N GLU A 122 25.84 -12.58 -10.96
CA GLU A 122 25.89 -11.38 -10.11
C GLU A 122 25.44 -11.63 -8.66
N THR A 123 24.90 -12.80 -8.36
CA THR A 123 24.39 -13.13 -7.01
C THR A 123 25.44 -13.89 -6.21
N THR A 124 25.75 -13.40 -5.01
CA THR A 124 26.65 -14.07 -4.07
C THR A 124 25.99 -14.29 -2.71
N VAL A 125 26.08 -15.52 -2.20
CA VAL A 125 25.60 -15.96 -0.89
C VAL A 125 26.79 -16.18 0.04
N TYR A 126 26.74 -15.57 1.21
CA TYR A 126 27.69 -15.71 2.32
C TYR A 126 27.00 -16.40 3.49
N THR A 127 27.57 -17.49 4.00
CA THR A 127 27.02 -18.25 5.15
C THR A 127 28.09 -19.14 5.76
N ASP A 128 27.86 -19.73 6.93
CA ASP A 128 28.69 -20.78 7.49
C ASP A 128 28.21 -22.20 7.17
N TYR A 129 26.94 -22.37 6.78
CA TYR A 129 26.37 -23.68 6.52
C TYR A 129 25.59 -23.67 5.21
N LEU A 130 26.14 -24.32 4.19
CA LEU A 130 25.48 -24.46 2.89
C LEU A 130 25.54 -25.91 2.42
N ASN A 131 24.40 -26.43 1.99
CA ASN A 131 24.32 -27.70 1.26
C ASN A 131 23.98 -27.38 -0.19
N TYR A 132 24.77 -27.90 -1.12
CA TYR A 132 24.54 -27.73 -2.54
C TYR A 132 24.34 -29.08 -3.22
N ASP A 133 23.09 -29.33 -3.62
CA ASP A 133 22.76 -30.42 -4.54
C ASP A 133 23.09 -29.96 -5.97
N ARG A 134 24.18 -30.52 -6.50
CA ARG A 134 24.66 -30.18 -7.84
C ARG A 134 23.89 -30.91 -8.95
N ALA A 135 23.21 -32.02 -8.65
CA ALA A 135 22.35 -32.69 -9.63
C ALA A 135 21.06 -31.90 -9.85
N GLY A 136 20.46 -31.37 -8.78
CA GLY A 136 19.26 -30.55 -8.83
C GLY A 136 19.50 -29.06 -9.07
N ASN A 137 20.75 -28.59 -8.96
CA ASN A 137 21.12 -27.18 -8.96
C ASN A 137 20.42 -26.37 -7.84
N ILE A 138 20.41 -26.93 -6.62
CA ILE A 138 19.74 -26.36 -5.46
C ILE A 138 20.74 -26.12 -4.33
N ALA A 139 20.98 -24.84 -4.02
CA ALA A 139 21.77 -24.44 -2.87
C ALA A 139 20.84 -24.07 -1.70
N THR A 140 21.07 -24.63 -0.52
CA THR A 140 20.31 -24.33 0.70
C THR A 140 21.26 -23.95 1.82
N TYR A 141 21.08 -22.77 2.39
CA TYR A 141 21.78 -22.36 3.62
C TYR A 141 20.83 -22.35 4.82
N PHE A 142 21.41 -22.48 6.01
CA PHE A 142 20.71 -22.48 7.29
C PHE A 142 21.61 -21.88 8.38
N ASN A 143 21.01 -21.45 9.49
CA ASN A 143 21.68 -20.75 10.60
C ASN A 143 22.29 -19.39 10.18
N GLY A 144 21.57 -18.66 9.33
CA GLY A 144 21.99 -17.35 8.88
C GLY A 144 22.70 -17.39 7.53
N GLY A 145 22.36 -16.42 6.70
CA GLY A 145 23.06 -16.14 5.45
C GLY A 145 22.80 -14.72 4.99
N ARG A 146 23.74 -14.21 4.19
CA ARG A 146 23.65 -12.92 3.52
C ARG A 146 23.78 -13.12 2.03
N VAL A 147 22.80 -12.63 1.28
CA VAL A 147 22.79 -12.65 -0.18
C VAL A 147 22.99 -11.22 -0.67
N VAL A 148 23.92 -11.05 -1.59
CA VAL A 148 24.24 -9.77 -2.21
C VAL A 148 24.03 -9.93 -3.72
N ASP A 149 23.24 -9.04 -4.31
CA ASP A 149 23.08 -8.91 -5.75
C ASP A 149 23.59 -7.54 -6.25
N SER A 150 23.17 -7.10 -7.45
CA SER A 150 23.59 -5.83 -8.03
C SER A 150 23.22 -4.58 -7.21
N THR A 151 22.14 -4.64 -6.43
CA THR A 151 21.50 -3.46 -5.82
C THR A 151 21.02 -3.69 -4.39
N ASN A 152 20.87 -4.94 -3.97
CA ASN A 152 20.21 -5.35 -2.74
C ASN A 152 21.15 -6.21 -1.89
N VAL A 153 21.07 -6.03 -0.58
CA VAL A 153 21.66 -6.91 0.43
C VAL A 153 20.52 -7.51 1.25
N LEU A 154 20.44 -8.85 1.27
CA LEU A 154 19.41 -9.59 1.99
C LEU A 154 20.05 -10.47 3.07
N THR A 155 19.53 -10.45 4.29
CA THR A 155 19.88 -11.41 5.35
C THR A 155 18.67 -12.23 5.76
N SER A 156 18.86 -13.50 6.10
CA SER A 156 17.81 -14.36 6.68
C SER A 156 18.40 -15.56 7.41
N GLU A 157 17.61 -16.29 8.19
CA GLU A 157 18.07 -17.52 8.85
C GLU A 157 18.23 -18.69 7.89
N ARG A 158 17.37 -18.76 6.87
CA ARG A 158 17.35 -19.86 5.90
C ARG A 158 17.10 -19.32 4.51
N GLY A 159 17.82 -19.87 3.54
CA GLY A 159 17.56 -19.56 2.15
C GLY A 159 17.80 -20.73 1.23
N ARG A 160 17.01 -20.78 0.16
CA ARG A 160 17.05 -21.81 -0.88
C ARG A 160 17.13 -21.12 -2.23
N TYR A 161 18.21 -21.39 -2.95
CA TYR A 161 18.41 -20.93 -4.32
C TYR A 161 18.26 -22.11 -5.29
N GLU A 162 17.21 -22.07 -6.11
CA GLU A 162 16.99 -22.97 -7.23
C GLU A 162 17.49 -22.32 -8.51
N VAL A 163 18.75 -22.62 -8.87
CA VAL A 163 19.46 -21.93 -9.97
C VAL A 163 18.73 -22.09 -11.30
N ASN A 164 18.19 -23.27 -11.59
CA ASN A 164 17.46 -23.54 -12.84
C ASN A 164 16.13 -22.75 -12.95
N LEU A 165 15.57 -22.34 -11.81
CA LEU A 165 14.32 -21.57 -11.75
C LEU A 165 14.57 -20.08 -11.51
N GLU A 166 15.85 -19.69 -11.37
CA GLU A 166 16.22 -18.32 -11.06
C GLU A 166 15.51 -17.77 -9.81
N ARG A 167 15.24 -18.67 -8.85
CA ARG A 167 14.37 -18.40 -7.70
C ARG A 167 15.13 -18.57 -6.40
N ILE A 168 15.11 -17.53 -5.57
CA ILE A 168 15.64 -17.54 -4.22
C ILE A 168 14.48 -17.35 -3.24
N THR A 169 14.33 -18.29 -2.32
CA THR A 169 13.36 -18.19 -1.21
C THR A 169 14.11 -17.96 0.09
N PHE A 170 13.70 -16.95 0.84
CA PHE A 170 14.23 -16.57 2.13
C PHE A 170 13.15 -16.78 3.20
N THR A 171 13.51 -17.39 4.32
CA THR A 171 12.58 -17.60 5.44
C THR A 171 13.22 -17.23 6.76
N ASP A 172 12.38 -16.70 7.65
CA ASP A 172 12.67 -16.29 9.03
C ASP A 172 13.67 -15.11 9.13
N ASN A 173 13.22 -14.02 9.79
CA ASN A 173 14.00 -12.79 9.99
C ASN A 173 14.65 -12.25 8.71
N VAL A 174 13.87 -12.12 7.65
CA VAL A 174 14.34 -11.61 6.37
C VAL A 174 14.46 -10.09 6.45
N VAL A 175 15.67 -9.57 6.21
CA VAL A 175 15.93 -8.14 6.11
C VAL A 175 16.52 -7.86 4.73
N LEU A 176 15.86 -7.00 3.96
CA LEU A 176 16.34 -6.49 2.68
C LEU A 176 16.72 -5.04 2.85
N VAL A 177 17.95 -4.70 2.47
CA VAL A 177 18.47 -3.33 2.45
C VAL A 177 18.84 -2.98 1.02
N ASN A 178 18.33 -1.86 0.52
CA ASN A 178 18.76 -1.23 -0.72
C ASN A 178 19.07 0.26 -0.46
N PRO A 179 19.51 1.04 -1.46
CA PRO A 179 19.85 2.45 -1.27
C PRO A 179 18.70 3.35 -0.78
N ASP A 180 17.45 2.94 -1.02
CA ASP A 180 16.26 3.78 -0.87
C ASP A 180 15.42 3.39 0.37
N TYR A 181 15.48 2.12 0.80
CA TYR A 181 14.71 1.60 1.92
C TYR A 181 15.31 0.34 2.57
N THR A 182 14.83 0.07 3.79
CA THR A 182 15.00 -1.21 4.50
C THR A 182 13.65 -1.88 4.68
N MET A 183 13.54 -3.16 4.31
CA MET A 183 12.33 -3.96 4.43
C MET A 183 12.58 -5.17 5.32
N LYS A 184 11.65 -5.47 6.22
CA LYS A 184 11.63 -6.66 7.08
C LYS A 184 10.41 -7.52 6.78
N THR A 185 10.61 -8.84 6.71
CA THR A 185 9.53 -9.84 6.56
C THR A 185 9.99 -11.21 7.09
N ASN A 186 9.09 -12.19 7.15
CA ASN A 186 9.45 -13.58 7.49
C ASN A 186 9.55 -14.49 6.26
N TYR A 187 9.05 -14.05 5.10
CA TYR A 187 9.05 -14.86 3.89
C TYR A 187 9.18 -13.96 2.67
N LEU A 188 10.21 -14.21 1.87
CA LEU A 188 10.47 -13.48 0.62
C LEU A 188 10.85 -14.45 -0.49
N VAL A 189 10.24 -14.29 -1.65
CA VAL A 189 10.62 -14.97 -2.88
C VAL A 189 11.16 -13.92 -3.84
N TYR A 190 12.36 -14.14 -4.35
CA TYR A 190 13.00 -13.29 -5.33
C TYR A 190 13.31 -14.08 -6.60
N LEU A 191 12.90 -13.55 -7.75
CA LEU A 191 13.26 -14.08 -9.05
C LEU A 191 14.37 -13.23 -9.66
N THR A 192 15.52 -13.80 -10.01
CA THR A 192 16.64 -13.06 -10.63
C THR A 192 16.32 -12.61 -12.06
N ILE A 193 15.46 -13.35 -12.75
CA ILE A 193 14.77 -12.95 -13.98
C ILE A 193 13.29 -13.30 -13.79
N PRO A 194 12.35 -12.33 -13.87
CA PRO A 194 12.52 -10.97 -14.39
C PRO A 194 12.91 -9.88 -13.37
N LYS A 195 13.43 -10.21 -12.17
CA LYS A 195 13.65 -9.26 -11.04
C LYS A 195 12.37 -8.84 -10.33
N THR A 196 11.63 -9.84 -9.85
CA THR A 196 10.43 -9.63 -9.03
C THR A 196 10.65 -10.13 -7.61
N ALA A 197 10.17 -9.38 -6.63
CA ALA A 197 10.16 -9.77 -5.22
C ALA A 197 8.72 -9.90 -4.72
N GLU A 198 8.41 -10.98 -4.01
CA GLU A 198 7.11 -11.22 -3.39
C GLU A 198 7.30 -11.59 -1.92
N THR A 199 6.60 -10.92 -1.03
CA THR A 199 6.56 -11.26 0.40
C THR A 199 5.22 -11.86 0.78
N LYS A 200 5.18 -12.61 1.89
CA LYS A 200 3.94 -13.19 2.42
C LYS A 200 3.74 -12.81 3.88
N GLY A 201 2.56 -12.30 4.19
CA GLY A 201 2.19 -11.86 5.53
C GLY A 201 2.91 -10.55 5.91
N LEU A 202 3.09 -10.37 7.22
CA LEU A 202 3.62 -9.12 7.78
C LEU A 202 4.93 -8.70 7.11
N THR A 203 4.89 -7.52 6.52
CA THR A 203 6.00 -6.88 5.81
C THR A 203 6.04 -5.42 6.22
N ASN A 204 7.14 -5.00 6.80
CA ASN A 204 7.35 -3.61 7.21
C ASN A 204 8.50 -3.03 6.40
N LEU A 205 8.40 -1.77 6.00
CA LEU A 205 9.39 -1.06 5.22
C LEU A 205 9.58 0.33 5.81
N VAL A 206 10.83 0.79 5.84
CA VAL A 206 11.22 2.15 6.22
C VAL A 206 12.08 2.72 5.11
N SER A 207 11.67 3.85 4.53
CA SER A 207 12.45 4.57 3.53
C SER A 207 13.62 5.33 4.17
N LYS A 208 14.58 5.74 3.35
CA LYS A 208 15.68 6.60 3.78
C LYS A 208 15.21 7.95 4.34
N ASP A 209 14.09 8.46 3.83
CA ASP A 209 13.49 9.73 4.25
C ASP A 209 12.62 9.58 5.51
N GLY A 210 12.52 8.38 6.08
CA GLY A 210 11.78 8.10 7.32
C GLY A 210 10.31 7.74 7.12
N ASN A 211 9.84 7.63 5.88
CA ASN A 211 8.47 7.17 5.59
C ASN A 211 8.36 5.68 5.91
N THR A 212 7.22 5.25 6.44
CA THR A 212 6.99 3.84 6.78
C THR A 212 5.89 3.24 5.93
N LEU A 213 5.99 1.94 5.71
CA LEU A 213 4.97 1.15 5.07
C LEU A 213 4.82 -0.19 5.79
N ASP A 214 3.62 -0.46 6.27
CA ASP A 214 3.28 -1.68 6.97
C ASP A 214 2.18 -2.43 6.21
N ALA A 215 2.47 -3.65 5.76
CA ALA A 215 1.54 -4.50 5.03
C ALA A 215 1.30 -5.82 5.76
N GLU A 216 0.04 -6.14 6.06
CA GLU A 216 -0.30 -7.34 6.82
C GLU A 216 -0.31 -8.62 5.96
N LYS A 217 -0.62 -8.50 4.66
CA LYS A 217 -0.80 -9.66 3.75
C LYS A 217 0.37 -9.84 2.78
N GLY A 218 1.37 -8.98 2.84
CA GLY A 218 2.58 -9.05 2.02
C GLY A 218 2.61 -7.99 0.93
N SER A 219 3.58 -8.12 0.04
CA SER A 219 3.84 -7.18 -1.04
C SER A 219 4.34 -7.88 -2.29
N PHE A 220 4.25 -7.18 -3.41
CA PHE A 220 4.82 -7.57 -4.68
C PHE A 220 5.53 -6.37 -5.30
N TYR A 221 6.75 -6.59 -5.75
CA TYR A 221 7.56 -5.58 -6.42
C TYR A 221 8.09 -6.11 -7.74
N ASP A 222 7.83 -5.35 -8.80
CA ASP A 222 8.43 -5.54 -10.12
C ASP A 222 9.45 -4.42 -10.37
N THR A 223 10.74 -4.79 -10.35
CA THR A 223 11.84 -3.83 -10.55
C THR A 223 11.91 -3.30 -11.98
N GLN A 224 11.47 -4.08 -12.98
CA GLN A 224 11.50 -3.65 -14.38
C GLN A 224 10.36 -2.67 -14.67
N ALA A 225 9.16 -2.98 -14.17
CA ALA A 225 8.00 -2.10 -14.30
C ALA A 225 8.04 -0.91 -13.32
N LYS A 226 8.93 -0.95 -12.31
CA LYS A 226 8.98 -0.02 -11.18
C LYS A 226 7.60 0.14 -10.53
N SER A 227 6.98 -1.01 -10.26
CA SER A 227 5.63 -1.09 -9.72
C SER A 227 5.62 -1.86 -8.41
N PHE A 228 5.07 -1.23 -7.39
CA PHE A 228 4.93 -1.78 -6.05
C PHE A 228 3.45 -2.03 -5.77
N ARG A 229 3.16 -3.15 -5.13
CA ARG A 229 1.84 -3.52 -4.62
C ARG A 229 1.95 -3.98 -3.19
N PHE A 230 1.09 -3.48 -2.32
CA PHE A 230 1.03 -3.85 -0.91
C PHE A 230 -0.39 -4.25 -0.57
N PHE A 231 -0.55 -5.33 0.20
CA PHE A 231 -1.84 -5.89 0.53
C PHE A 231 -2.14 -5.67 2.01
N ASP A 232 -3.27 -5.03 2.28
CA ASP A 232 -3.69 -4.54 3.59
C ASP A 232 -2.60 -3.64 4.19
N GLY A 233 -2.36 -2.54 3.47
CA GLY A 233 -1.21 -1.66 3.66
C GLY A 233 -1.57 -0.36 4.34
N VAL A 234 -0.67 0.14 5.19
CA VAL A 234 -0.66 1.49 5.75
C VAL A 234 0.66 2.14 5.38
N VAL A 235 0.59 3.31 4.75
CA VAL A 235 1.73 4.16 4.41
C VAL A 235 1.68 5.40 5.29
N GLU A 236 2.75 5.67 6.00
CA GLU A 236 2.92 6.86 6.83
C GLU A 236 4.02 7.75 6.26
N THR A 237 3.72 9.02 6.10
CA THR A 237 4.69 10.07 5.75
C THR A 237 4.63 11.18 6.79
N GLU A 238 5.52 12.17 6.68
CA GLU A 238 5.47 13.35 7.56
C GLU A 238 4.11 14.08 7.49
N THR A 239 3.55 14.20 6.29
CA THR A 239 2.36 15.06 6.02
C THR A 239 1.05 14.27 5.90
N SER A 240 1.13 12.96 5.66
CA SER A 240 -0.06 12.15 5.36
C SER A 240 0.04 10.70 5.84
N ARG A 241 -1.12 10.06 5.96
CA ARG A 241 -1.27 8.62 6.20
C ARG A 241 -2.29 8.05 5.23
N VAL A 242 -1.96 6.95 4.58
CA VAL A 242 -2.83 6.27 3.62
C VAL A 242 -3.00 4.80 4.01
N LYS A 243 -4.24 4.32 4.08
CA LYS A 243 -4.57 2.91 4.28
C LYS A 243 -5.44 2.40 3.14
N ALA A 244 -5.21 1.19 2.67
CA ALA A 244 -6.11 0.48 1.77
C ALA A 244 -5.90 -1.05 1.83
N GLY A 245 -6.91 -1.82 1.42
CA GLY A 245 -6.80 -3.27 1.24
C GLY A 245 -5.81 -3.66 0.14
N GLU A 246 -5.63 -2.81 -0.88
CA GLU A 246 -4.53 -2.89 -1.82
C GLU A 246 -4.00 -1.48 -2.13
N LEU A 247 -2.69 -1.28 -1.99
CA LEU A 247 -1.99 -0.06 -2.39
C LEU A 247 -1.06 -0.36 -3.57
N ILE A 248 -1.13 0.48 -4.59
CA ILE A 248 -0.35 0.35 -5.82
C ILE A 248 0.40 1.66 -6.04
N TYR A 249 1.69 1.54 -6.34
CA TYR A 249 2.54 2.65 -6.75
C TYR A 249 3.23 2.31 -8.07
N ARG A 250 3.13 3.21 -9.04
CA ARG A 250 3.84 3.14 -10.33
C ARG A 250 4.76 4.35 -10.44
N GLU A 251 6.04 4.12 -10.19
CA GLU A 251 7.06 5.17 -10.14
C GLU A 251 7.18 5.90 -11.49
N ASN A 252 7.17 5.16 -12.60
CA ASN A 252 7.30 5.73 -13.96
C ASN A 252 6.16 6.69 -14.36
N GLU A 253 5.02 6.62 -13.67
CA GLU A 253 3.82 7.41 -13.96
C GLU A 253 3.52 8.44 -12.85
N ALA A 254 4.32 8.44 -11.77
CA ALA A 254 4.03 9.17 -10.53
C ALA A 254 2.57 8.96 -10.08
N TYR A 255 2.13 7.70 -10.10
CA TYR A 255 0.74 7.32 -9.92
C TYR A 255 0.57 6.40 -8.72
N TYR A 256 -0.43 6.72 -7.89
CA TYR A 256 -0.79 6.00 -6.69
C TYR A 256 -2.25 5.59 -6.77
N GLU A 257 -2.55 4.36 -6.37
CA GLU A 257 -3.90 3.81 -6.36
C GLU A 257 -4.13 3.00 -5.09
N GLY A 258 -5.23 3.27 -4.40
CA GLY A 258 -5.75 2.48 -3.29
C GLY A 258 -7.05 1.80 -3.71
N LYS A 259 -7.23 0.56 -3.26
CA LYS A 259 -8.47 -0.23 -3.46
C LYS A 259 -8.89 -0.89 -2.15
N ASP A 260 -10.19 -1.13 -2.05
CA ASP A 260 -10.85 -1.80 -0.93
C ASP A 260 -10.63 -1.05 0.39
N ASP A 261 -11.53 -0.11 0.68
CA ASP A 261 -11.50 0.73 1.89
C ASP A 261 -10.26 1.64 1.98
N VAL A 262 -10.19 2.59 1.06
CA VAL A 262 -9.18 3.63 1.02
C VAL A 262 -9.46 4.67 2.08
N ARG A 263 -8.41 5.03 2.83
CA ARG A 263 -8.45 6.06 3.87
C ARG A 263 -7.21 6.92 3.74
N VAL A 264 -7.40 8.23 3.67
CA VAL A 264 -6.33 9.21 3.46
C VAL A 264 -6.48 10.29 4.51
N LEU A 265 -5.54 10.37 5.44
CA LEU A 265 -5.42 11.45 6.41
C LEU A 265 -4.35 12.42 5.93
N ASN A 266 -4.70 13.69 5.81
CA ASN A 266 -3.76 14.79 5.72
C ASN A 266 -3.60 15.40 7.11
N LYS A 267 -2.37 15.36 7.64
CA LYS A 267 -2.05 15.77 9.02
C LYS A 267 -1.98 17.29 9.17
N GLU A 268 -1.56 18.00 8.13
CA GLU A 268 -1.42 19.46 8.16
C GLU A 268 -2.78 20.17 8.15
N ARG A 269 -3.71 19.64 7.36
CA ARG A 269 -5.06 20.21 7.17
C ARG A 269 -6.11 19.56 8.07
N GLU A 270 -5.71 18.60 8.90
CA GLU A 270 -6.57 17.82 9.79
C GLU A 270 -7.85 17.34 9.07
N VAL A 271 -7.65 16.69 7.92
CA VAL A 271 -8.75 16.14 7.12
C VAL A 271 -8.49 14.70 6.76
N GLU A 272 -9.51 13.87 6.95
CA GLU A 272 -9.49 12.47 6.58
C GLU A 272 -10.58 12.17 5.56
N ILE A 273 -10.20 11.44 4.52
CA ILE A 273 -11.04 11.08 3.40
C ILE A 273 -11.10 9.56 3.33
N PHE A 274 -12.31 9.03 3.19
CA PHE A 274 -12.58 7.62 3.05
C PHE A 274 -13.26 7.35 1.70
N GLY A 275 -12.98 6.22 1.07
CA GLY A 275 -13.59 5.79 -0.19
C GLY A 275 -13.36 4.30 -0.46
N ASP A 276 -14.03 3.73 -1.47
CA ASP A 276 -13.81 2.33 -1.86
C ASP A 276 -12.56 2.23 -2.75
N GLN A 277 -12.32 3.28 -3.54
CA GLN A 277 -11.14 3.43 -4.39
C GLN A 277 -10.64 4.87 -4.34
N GLY A 278 -9.32 5.01 -4.47
CA GLY A 278 -8.64 6.29 -4.46
C GLY A 278 -7.50 6.27 -5.46
N GLN A 279 -7.35 7.33 -6.23
CA GLN A 279 -6.33 7.47 -7.26
C GLN A 279 -5.69 8.85 -7.13
N TYR A 280 -4.38 8.92 -7.30
CA TYR A 280 -3.62 10.14 -7.22
C TYR A 280 -2.54 10.18 -8.31
N TRP A 281 -2.55 11.25 -9.10
CA TRP A 281 -1.56 11.55 -10.13
C TRP A 281 -0.73 12.74 -9.65
N GLU A 282 0.47 12.45 -9.16
CA GLU A 282 1.33 13.43 -8.48
C GLU A 282 1.77 14.56 -9.40
N GLU A 283 2.23 14.26 -10.62
CA GLU A 283 2.63 15.29 -11.60
C GLU A 283 1.49 16.26 -11.96
N ARG A 284 0.24 15.80 -11.82
CA ARG A 284 -0.95 16.61 -12.10
C ARG A 284 -1.52 17.24 -10.84
N GLY A 285 -1.09 16.82 -9.65
CA GLY A 285 -1.75 17.17 -8.39
C GLY A 285 -3.24 16.80 -8.38
N TYR A 286 -3.63 15.72 -9.07
CA TYR A 286 -5.04 15.36 -9.26
C TYR A 286 -5.36 14.11 -8.43
N SER A 287 -6.42 14.19 -7.62
CA SER A 287 -6.92 13.08 -6.82
C SER A 287 -8.39 12.80 -7.09
N LEU A 288 -8.74 11.52 -7.09
CA LEU A 288 -10.08 11.01 -7.27
C LEU A 288 -10.33 9.95 -6.21
N VAL A 289 -11.36 10.13 -5.39
CA VAL A 289 -11.83 9.13 -4.43
C VAL A 289 -13.29 8.84 -4.73
N HIS A 290 -13.66 7.58 -4.90
CA HIS A 290 -15.04 7.21 -5.22
C HIS A 290 -15.49 5.92 -4.52
N GLY A 291 -16.81 5.78 -4.44
CA GLY A 291 -17.48 4.68 -3.73
C GLY A 291 -17.68 5.02 -2.25
N ASN A 292 -18.91 5.36 -1.88
CA ASN A 292 -19.33 5.73 -0.53
C ASN A 292 -18.34 6.64 0.16
N ALA A 293 -17.95 7.75 -0.49
CA ALA A 293 -16.92 8.61 0.04
C ALA A 293 -17.43 9.36 1.28
N LEU A 294 -16.54 9.54 2.24
CA LEU A 294 -16.79 10.27 3.48
C LEU A 294 -15.58 11.17 3.75
N VAL A 295 -15.84 12.41 4.15
CA VAL A 295 -14.84 13.37 4.60
C VAL A 295 -15.11 13.65 6.07
N ARG A 296 -14.05 13.57 6.87
CA ARG A 296 -14.01 13.95 8.28
C ARG A 296 -12.98 15.06 8.43
N ARG A 297 -13.44 16.28 8.70
CA ARG A 297 -12.57 17.44 8.93
C ARG A 297 -12.66 17.87 10.38
N TYR A 298 -11.52 17.98 11.04
CA TYR A 298 -11.44 18.43 12.42
C TYR A 298 -11.35 19.96 12.48
N PHE A 299 -12.06 20.53 13.44
CA PHE A 299 -11.99 21.93 13.83
C PHE A 299 -11.70 21.98 15.33
N GLU A 300 -11.29 23.14 15.86
CA GLU A 300 -10.92 23.27 17.28
C GLU A 300 -12.03 22.82 18.26
N MET A 301 -13.30 23.06 17.91
CA MET A 301 -14.43 22.76 18.79
C MET A 301 -15.25 21.55 18.37
N ASP A 302 -15.22 21.16 17.10
CA ASP A 302 -16.05 20.07 16.57
C ASP A 302 -15.52 19.47 15.28
N THR A 303 -16.30 18.59 14.66
CA THR A 303 -15.90 17.87 13.44
C THR A 303 -17.00 17.97 12.41
N LEU A 304 -16.60 18.25 11.18
CA LEU A 304 -17.48 18.26 10.02
C LEU A 304 -17.41 16.89 9.33
N TYR A 305 -18.58 16.31 9.11
CA TYR A 305 -18.75 15.12 8.30
C TYR A 305 -19.44 15.49 6.99
N LEU A 306 -18.88 15.02 5.87
CA LEU A 306 -19.47 15.19 4.55
C LEU A 306 -19.43 13.86 3.79
N THR A 307 -20.56 13.43 3.24
CA THR A 307 -20.63 12.26 2.36
C THR A 307 -20.78 12.69 0.90
N ALA A 308 -20.29 11.84 -0.01
CA ALA A 308 -20.51 11.96 -1.46
C ALA A 308 -20.24 10.62 -2.13
N ASP A 309 -20.72 10.41 -3.35
CA ASP A 309 -20.33 9.22 -4.13
C ASP A 309 -18.87 9.29 -4.61
N THR A 310 -18.40 10.49 -4.91
CA THR A 310 -17.16 10.82 -5.61
C THR A 310 -16.64 12.17 -5.16
N LEU A 311 -15.36 12.22 -4.83
CA LEU A 311 -14.60 13.40 -4.49
C LEU A 311 -13.48 13.56 -5.51
N ILE A 312 -13.34 14.76 -6.04
CA ILE A 312 -12.25 15.16 -6.93
C ILE A 312 -11.54 16.32 -6.28
N SER A 313 -10.21 16.26 -6.20
CA SER A 313 -9.41 17.38 -5.74
C SER A 313 -8.25 17.63 -6.70
N GLN A 314 -7.99 18.92 -6.93
CA GLN A 314 -6.90 19.44 -7.72
C GLN A 314 -6.02 20.28 -6.79
N ASP A 315 -4.81 19.83 -6.50
CA ASP A 315 -3.80 20.50 -5.67
C ASP A 315 -2.61 20.85 -6.57
N ASN A 316 -2.68 22.01 -7.22
CA ASN A 316 -1.61 22.54 -8.09
C ASN A 316 -0.77 23.58 -7.33
N GLU A 317 0.49 23.81 -7.68
CA GLU A 317 1.36 24.79 -7.01
C GLU A 317 0.78 26.21 -7.01
N THR A 318 -0.02 26.55 -8.02
CA THR A 318 -0.73 27.84 -8.06
C THR A 318 -2.08 27.74 -7.37
N ASP A 319 -2.25 28.46 -6.26
CA ASP A 319 -3.49 28.48 -5.45
C ASP A 319 -4.76 28.79 -6.26
N SER A 320 -4.65 29.54 -7.36
CA SER A 320 -5.78 29.89 -8.24
C SER A 320 -6.44 28.69 -8.95
N LEU A 321 -5.78 27.54 -8.98
CA LEU A 321 -6.26 26.32 -9.62
C LEU A 321 -6.67 25.24 -8.62
N LYS A 322 -6.61 25.52 -7.32
CA LYS A 322 -6.99 24.55 -6.29
C LYS A 322 -8.50 24.51 -6.12
N TYR A 323 -9.07 23.31 -6.24
CA TYR A 323 -10.50 23.10 -6.02
C TYR A 323 -10.79 21.69 -5.51
N LEU A 324 -11.91 21.56 -4.82
CA LEU A 324 -12.51 20.28 -4.43
C LEU A 324 -13.93 20.22 -4.99
N LEU A 325 -14.28 19.10 -5.60
CA LEU A 325 -15.64 18.81 -6.07
C LEU A 325 -16.16 17.55 -5.38
N ALA A 326 -17.44 17.57 -5.05
CA ALA A 326 -18.16 16.41 -4.51
C ALA A 326 -19.43 16.15 -5.33
N PHE A 327 -19.63 14.91 -5.74
CA PHE A 327 -20.75 14.43 -6.56
C PHE A 327 -21.05 12.97 -6.20
N SER A 328 -22.27 12.45 -6.25
CA SER A 328 -23.56 13.08 -5.96
C SER A 328 -23.95 12.81 -4.50
N SER A 329 -25.16 13.22 -4.08
CA SER A 329 -25.77 12.83 -2.81
C SER A 329 -25.03 13.34 -1.57
N ILE A 330 -24.79 14.65 -1.54
CA ILE A 330 -24.07 15.26 -0.43
C ILE A 330 -24.95 15.32 0.80
N GLN A 331 -24.43 14.80 1.91
CA GLN A 331 -24.96 15.03 3.25
C GLN A 331 -23.85 15.61 4.11
N LEU A 332 -24.16 16.68 4.82
CA LEU A 332 -23.26 17.43 5.69
C LEU A 332 -23.81 17.43 7.11
N VAL A 333 -22.97 17.12 8.09
CA VAL A 333 -23.32 17.16 9.52
C VAL A 333 -22.16 17.77 10.31
N LYS A 334 -22.47 18.77 11.13
CA LYS A 334 -21.64 19.45 12.12
C LYS A 334 -22.54 19.80 13.32
N SER A 335 -21.98 20.09 14.49
CA SER A 335 -22.69 20.20 15.79
C SER A 335 -24.09 20.84 15.73
N ASP A 336 -24.22 22.00 15.10
CA ASP A 336 -25.47 22.76 14.97
C ASP A 336 -25.97 22.92 13.53
N LEU A 337 -25.24 22.36 12.56
CA LEU A 337 -25.44 22.55 11.13
C LEU A 337 -25.59 21.21 10.42
N SER A 338 -26.65 21.06 9.64
CA SER A 338 -26.84 19.92 8.75
C SER A 338 -27.17 20.42 7.36
N GLY A 339 -26.84 19.65 6.33
CA GLY A 339 -27.09 20.06 4.96
C GLY A 339 -27.20 18.91 3.98
N ILE A 340 -27.99 19.10 2.93
CA ILE A 340 -28.01 18.22 1.76
C ILE A 340 -27.87 19.03 0.48
N ALA A 341 -27.30 18.41 -0.55
CA ALA A 341 -27.26 18.92 -1.92
C ALA A 341 -26.97 17.77 -2.90
N ASP A 342 -27.19 17.99 -4.19
CA ASP A 342 -26.69 17.05 -5.21
C ASP A 342 -25.17 17.13 -5.32
N SER A 343 -24.62 18.34 -5.37
CA SER A 343 -23.20 18.56 -5.64
C SER A 343 -22.64 19.81 -4.96
N LEU A 344 -21.33 19.79 -4.73
CA LEU A 344 -20.59 20.84 -4.05
C LEU A 344 -19.30 21.15 -4.81
N SER A 345 -18.97 22.43 -4.89
CA SER A 345 -17.64 22.87 -5.28
C SER A 345 -17.05 23.77 -4.21
N TYR A 346 -15.83 23.49 -3.78
CA TYR A 346 -15.04 24.38 -2.94
C TYR A 346 -13.86 24.92 -3.76
N ASN A 347 -13.77 26.24 -3.88
CA ASN A 347 -12.65 26.92 -4.50
C ASN A 347 -11.79 27.57 -3.41
N TYR A 348 -10.51 27.22 -3.39
CA TYR A 348 -9.59 27.68 -2.34
C TYR A 348 -9.14 29.12 -2.58
N ALA A 349 -9.08 29.58 -3.83
CA ALA A 349 -8.55 30.90 -4.18
C ALA A 349 -9.39 32.06 -3.62
N ASP A 350 -10.70 31.86 -3.51
CA ASP A 350 -11.66 32.83 -2.97
C ASP A 350 -12.40 32.31 -1.73
N SER A 351 -12.00 31.14 -1.19
CA SER A 351 -12.64 30.48 -0.05
C SER A 351 -14.16 30.34 -0.19
N THR A 352 -14.63 30.00 -1.40
CA THR A 352 -16.07 29.85 -1.68
C THR A 352 -16.52 28.41 -1.75
N ILE A 353 -17.53 28.05 -0.94
CA ILE A 353 -18.23 26.77 -1.03
C ILE A 353 -19.56 27.01 -1.74
N LYS A 354 -19.82 26.26 -2.81
CA LYS A 354 -21.07 26.33 -3.57
C LYS A 354 -21.80 25.00 -3.50
N LEU A 355 -23.08 25.05 -3.18
CA LEU A 355 -23.99 23.91 -3.23
C LEU A 355 -24.94 24.06 -4.41
N PHE A 356 -25.17 22.96 -5.13
CA PHE A 356 -25.95 22.95 -6.36
C PHE A 356 -27.08 21.92 -6.31
N LYS A 357 -28.12 22.23 -7.10
CA LYS A 357 -29.36 21.47 -7.30
C LYS A 357 -30.06 21.15 -5.98
N ASP A 358 -31.00 22.03 -5.64
CA ASP A 358 -31.89 21.87 -4.48
C ASP A 358 -31.16 21.71 -3.12
N PRO A 359 -30.14 22.56 -2.80
CA PRO A 359 -29.54 22.53 -1.48
C PRO A 359 -30.54 22.90 -0.39
N VAL A 360 -30.42 22.21 0.74
CA VAL A 360 -31.12 22.53 1.99
C VAL A 360 -30.14 22.53 3.13
N ILE A 361 -30.22 23.54 3.98
CA ILE A 361 -29.37 23.71 5.14
C ILE A 361 -30.26 23.90 6.35
N TRP A 362 -29.99 23.14 7.41
CA TRP A 362 -30.64 23.28 8.70
C TRP A 362 -29.64 23.79 9.72
N ASN A 363 -30.02 24.82 10.45
CA ASN A 363 -29.32 25.24 11.66
C ASN A 363 -30.33 25.30 12.80
N GLN A 364 -30.16 24.44 13.81
CA GLN A 364 -31.08 24.31 14.95
C GLN A 364 -32.55 24.17 14.52
N LYS A 365 -33.34 25.25 14.68
CA LYS A 365 -34.78 25.38 14.41
C LYS A 365 -35.09 26.03 13.06
N SER A 366 -34.07 26.27 12.25
CA SER A 366 -34.17 26.99 10.99
C SER A 366 -33.78 26.11 9.81
N GLN A 367 -34.41 26.34 8.66
CA GLN A 367 -34.13 25.72 7.38
C GLN A 367 -34.00 26.80 6.31
N ILE A 368 -33.00 26.66 5.43
CA ILE A 368 -32.85 27.47 4.22
C ILE A 368 -32.81 26.52 3.03
N SER A 369 -33.55 26.82 1.96
CA SER A 369 -33.56 26.07 0.71
C SER A 369 -33.50 27.00 -0.52
N ALA A 370 -32.93 26.52 -1.62
CA ALA A 370 -32.82 27.27 -2.88
C ALA A 370 -32.40 26.37 -4.05
N ASP A 371 -32.26 26.94 -5.26
CA ASP A 371 -31.65 26.21 -6.38
C ASP A 371 -30.11 26.09 -6.22
N SER A 372 -29.49 27.09 -5.59
CA SER A 372 -28.05 27.12 -5.30
C SER A 372 -27.72 28.01 -4.10
N MET A 373 -26.66 27.65 -3.38
CA MET A 373 -26.14 28.43 -2.26
C MET A 373 -24.63 28.64 -2.42
N THR A 374 -24.13 29.79 -1.99
CA THR A 374 -22.70 30.11 -1.96
C THR A 374 -22.35 30.65 -0.59
N PHE A 375 -21.44 29.97 0.08
CA PHE A 375 -20.84 30.39 1.34
C PHE A 375 -19.48 31.02 1.05
N PHE A 376 -19.24 32.17 1.68
CA PHE A 376 -17.95 32.84 1.70
C PHE A 376 -17.36 32.66 3.10
N ILE A 377 -16.19 32.03 3.18
CA ILE A 377 -15.53 31.69 4.44
C ILE A 377 -14.33 32.62 4.64
N GLU A 378 -14.20 33.14 5.86
CA GLU A 378 -13.06 33.94 6.30
C GLU A 378 -12.66 33.47 7.71
N SER A 379 -11.38 33.14 7.91
CA SER A 379 -10.86 32.63 9.19
C SER A 379 -11.69 31.47 9.77
N GLU A 380 -12.00 30.48 8.93
CA GLU A 380 -12.81 29.30 9.25
C GLU A 380 -14.27 29.57 9.67
N GLN A 381 -14.74 30.81 9.58
CA GLN A 381 -16.11 31.20 9.87
C GLN A 381 -16.85 31.63 8.61
N ILE A 382 -18.16 31.40 8.59
CA ILE A 382 -19.02 31.92 7.52
C ILE A 382 -19.09 33.44 7.70
N ARG A 383 -18.72 34.18 6.65
CA ARG A 383 -18.88 35.63 6.57
C ARG A 383 -20.17 36.01 5.87
N GLU A 384 -20.44 35.33 4.76
CA GLU A 384 -21.57 35.63 3.90
C GLU A 384 -22.17 34.34 3.33
N LEU A 385 -23.51 34.28 3.30
CA LEU A 385 -24.28 33.26 2.62
C LEU A 385 -25.14 33.92 1.55
N PHE A 386 -24.86 33.59 0.29
CA PHE A 386 -25.68 33.97 -0.85
C PHE A 386 -26.56 32.81 -1.30
N VAL A 387 -27.87 33.02 -1.26
CA VAL A 387 -28.91 32.05 -1.59
C VAL A 387 -29.58 32.51 -2.87
N LYS A 388 -29.47 31.74 -3.95
CA LYS A 388 -29.85 32.20 -5.30
C LYS A 388 -30.96 31.33 -5.88
N ASN A 389 -32.00 32.03 -6.37
CA ASN A 389 -33.23 31.50 -6.95
C ASN A 389 -34.05 30.67 -5.94
N ASN A 390 -35.37 30.90 -5.93
CA ASN A 390 -36.30 30.21 -5.04
C ASN A 390 -35.82 30.19 -3.58
N ALA A 391 -35.18 31.27 -3.14
CA ALA A 391 -34.62 31.37 -1.80
C ALA A 391 -35.78 31.34 -0.80
N PHE A 392 -35.76 30.37 0.10
CA PHE A 392 -36.80 30.17 1.09
C PHE A 392 -36.14 29.89 2.44
N ALA A 393 -36.50 30.66 3.46
CA ALA A 393 -36.06 30.48 4.84
C ALA A 393 -37.28 30.20 5.72
N VAL A 394 -37.18 29.18 6.55
CA VAL A 394 -38.19 28.77 7.53
C VAL A 394 -37.53 28.76 8.91
N MET A 395 -38.21 29.29 9.92
CA MET A 395 -37.79 29.22 11.31
C MET A 395 -38.97 28.82 12.19
N SER A 396 -38.81 27.77 13.01
CA SER A 396 -39.85 27.36 13.96
C SER A 396 -39.78 28.18 15.24
N ASP A 397 -40.92 28.66 15.73
CA ASP A 397 -41.03 29.39 16.99
C ASP A 397 -41.21 28.47 18.23
N THR A 398 -41.54 29.05 19.39
CA THR A 398 -41.77 28.31 20.66
C THR A 398 -43.01 27.43 20.64
N LEU A 399 -44.00 27.77 19.81
CA LEU A 399 -45.27 27.06 19.66
C LEU A 399 -45.27 26.12 18.44
N LEU A 400 -44.10 25.90 17.83
CA LEU A 400 -43.91 25.10 16.61
C LEU A 400 -44.63 25.67 15.37
N ASN A 401 -44.92 26.98 15.35
CA ASN A 401 -45.34 27.65 14.12
C ASN A 401 -44.12 27.94 13.23
N PHE A 402 -44.36 28.09 11.93
CA PHE A 402 -43.31 28.34 10.95
C PHE A 402 -43.32 29.79 10.47
N ASN A 403 -42.35 30.57 10.95
CA ASN A 403 -42.02 31.87 10.37
C ASN A 403 -41.30 31.65 9.04
N GLN A 404 -41.75 32.31 7.99
CA GLN A 404 -41.34 32.04 6.62
C GLN A 404 -40.93 33.31 5.91
N MET A 405 -39.88 33.20 5.10
CA MET A 405 -39.40 34.28 4.24
C MET A 405 -39.04 33.67 2.89
N LYS A 406 -39.40 34.34 1.81
CA LYS A 406 -39.00 33.94 0.45
C LYS A 406 -38.64 35.14 -0.40
N GLY A 407 -37.85 34.90 -1.43
CA GLY A 407 -37.53 35.88 -2.46
C GLY A 407 -36.76 35.25 -3.61
N ARG A 408 -36.46 36.05 -4.63
CA ARG A 408 -35.62 35.58 -5.74
C ARG A 408 -34.20 35.28 -5.29
N SER A 409 -33.65 36.08 -4.37
CA SER A 409 -32.36 35.82 -3.73
C SER A 409 -32.33 36.33 -2.30
N MET A 410 -31.50 35.71 -1.47
CA MET A 410 -31.19 36.19 -0.12
C MET A 410 -29.68 36.29 0.08
N THR A 411 -29.25 37.28 0.85
CA THR A 411 -27.86 37.42 1.31
C THR A 411 -27.86 37.59 2.82
N GLY A 412 -27.28 36.62 3.53
CA GLY A 412 -27.02 36.68 4.96
C GLY A 412 -25.58 37.12 5.23
N TYR A 413 -25.39 38.10 6.10
CA TYR A 413 -24.07 38.53 6.58
C TYR A 413 -23.91 38.11 8.02
N PHE A 414 -22.73 37.57 8.35
CA PHE A 414 -22.43 37.01 9.66
C PHE A 414 -21.29 37.81 10.30
N LYS A 415 -21.36 37.94 11.63
CA LYS A 415 -20.35 38.56 12.48
C LYS A 415 -20.17 37.70 13.71
N GLU A 416 -18.95 37.29 14.00
CA GLU A 416 -18.62 36.41 15.14
C GLU A 416 -19.48 35.11 15.14
N GLY A 417 -19.70 34.54 13.95
CA GLY A 417 -20.51 33.34 13.75
C GLY A 417 -22.03 33.52 13.85
N GLN A 418 -22.52 34.72 14.19
CA GLN A 418 -23.95 35.02 14.29
C GLN A 418 -24.44 35.83 13.08
N LEU A 419 -25.70 35.64 12.69
CA LEU A 419 -26.33 36.42 11.62
C LEU A 419 -26.48 37.88 12.10
N ASP A 420 -25.83 38.82 11.41
CA ASP A 420 -25.94 40.27 11.63
C ASP A 420 -27.06 40.88 10.78
N ARG A 421 -27.17 40.41 9.53
CA ARG A 421 -28.06 41.03 8.54
C ARG A 421 -28.55 40.02 7.52
N LEU A 422 -29.82 40.15 7.16
CA LEU A 422 -30.44 39.38 6.08
C LEU A 422 -31.06 40.34 5.06
N ASN A 423 -30.63 40.20 3.82
CA ASN A 423 -31.17 40.94 2.68
C ASN A 423 -31.96 39.98 1.80
N ILE A 424 -33.20 40.32 1.48
CA ILE A 424 -34.06 39.59 0.55
C ILE A 424 -34.34 40.50 -0.64
N ASP A 425 -34.07 40.00 -1.84
CA ASP A 425 -34.16 40.77 -3.09
C ASP A 425 -35.04 40.08 -4.12
N GLY A 426 -35.97 40.84 -4.70
CA GLY A 426 -36.89 40.40 -5.74
C GLY A 426 -38.09 39.65 -5.19
N ASN A 427 -39.26 40.29 -5.21
CA ASN A 427 -40.53 39.74 -4.73
C ASN A 427 -40.40 39.10 -3.35
N GLY A 428 -39.84 39.85 -2.40
CA GLY A 428 -39.69 39.41 -1.02
C GLY A 428 -41.06 39.25 -0.37
N GLU A 429 -41.37 38.06 0.11
CA GLU A 429 -42.52 37.79 0.97
C GLU A 429 -42.03 37.37 2.35
N SER A 430 -42.67 37.88 3.39
CA SER A 430 -42.48 37.40 4.77
C SER A 430 -43.83 37.03 5.38
N LEU A 431 -43.82 36.00 6.20
CA LEU A 431 -44.95 35.54 6.99
C LEU A 431 -44.44 35.21 8.39
N TYR A 432 -44.95 35.89 9.40
CA TYR A 432 -44.58 35.63 10.79
C TYR A 432 -45.79 35.55 11.70
N TYR A 433 -45.73 34.65 12.68
CA TYR A 433 -46.75 34.49 13.70
C TYR A 433 -46.54 35.54 14.79
N ALA A 434 -47.58 36.32 15.07
CA ALA A 434 -47.58 37.26 16.18
C ALA A 434 -47.99 36.53 17.46
N LEU A 435 -47.08 36.48 18.44
CA LEU A 435 -47.30 35.80 19.72
C LEU A 435 -47.52 36.80 20.86
N GLU A 436 -48.39 36.46 21.81
CA GLU A 436 -48.50 37.13 23.10
C GLU A 436 -47.77 36.28 24.16
N GLY A 437 -46.74 36.87 24.77
CA GLY A 437 -45.94 36.23 25.83
C GLY A 437 -45.39 34.85 25.47
N ASP A 438 -45.05 34.64 24.19
CA ASP A 438 -44.56 33.37 23.60
C ASP A 438 -45.46 32.13 23.82
N THR A 439 -46.71 32.35 24.25
CA THR A 439 -47.63 31.28 24.69
C THR A 439 -48.94 31.25 23.92
N LEU A 440 -49.33 32.35 23.26
CA LEU A 440 -50.59 32.46 22.54
C LEU A 440 -50.42 33.10 21.16
N VAL A 441 -50.95 32.47 20.11
CA VAL A 441 -50.95 33.02 18.74
C VAL A 441 -52.09 34.05 18.59
N GLN A 442 -51.74 35.29 18.28
CA GLN A 442 -52.69 36.38 18.01
C GLN A 442 -53.15 36.40 16.54
N GLY A 443 -52.24 36.04 15.64
CA GLY A 443 -52.48 36.04 14.20
C GLY A 443 -51.20 35.93 13.40
N VAL A 444 -51.31 36.11 12.10
CA VAL A 444 -50.19 36.04 11.15
C VAL A 444 -50.06 37.37 10.43
N ASN A 445 -48.85 37.92 10.42
CA ASN A 445 -48.50 39.05 9.58
C ASN A 445 -47.88 38.53 8.29
N LYS A 446 -48.50 38.83 7.16
CA LYS A 446 -47.97 38.57 5.83
C LYS A 446 -47.59 39.89 5.16
N THR A 447 -46.37 40.00 4.67
CA THR A 447 -45.88 41.20 3.98
C THR A 447 -45.27 40.85 2.64
N LEU A 448 -45.59 41.61 1.61
CA LEU A 448 -44.99 41.57 0.28
C LEU A 448 -44.24 42.87 0.02
N SER A 449 -43.01 42.79 -0.49
CA SER A 449 -42.19 43.94 -0.82
C SER A 449 -41.19 43.60 -1.92
N ALA A 450 -40.75 44.60 -2.70
CA ALA A 450 -39.69 44.38 -3.69
C ALA A 450 -38.37 43.93 -3.04
N THR A 451 -38.06 44.48 -1.87
CA THR A 451 -36.88 44.14 -1.07
C THR A 451 -37.21 44.13 0.42
N ILE A 452 -36.52 43.29 1.18
CA ILE A 452 -36.61 43.25 2.64
C ILE A 452 -35.18 43.29 3.20
N ARG A 453 -34.96 44.07 4.24
CA ARG A 453 -33.67 44.20 4.92
C ARG A 453 -33.90 44.02 6.41
N MET A 454 -33.24 43.03 7.00
CA MET A 454 -33.37 42.69 8.41
C MET A 454 -32.03 42.85 9.10
N GLY A 455 -32.04 43.39 10.31
CA GLY A 455 -30.88 43.51 11.19
C GLY A 455 -31.13 42.78 12.51
N PHE A 456 -30.11 42.08 12.98
CA PHE A 456 -30.14 41.24 14.16
C PHE A 456 -29.10 41.71 15.19
N GLU A 457 -29.43 41.63 16.47
CA GLU A 457 -28.48 41.80 17.59
C GLU A 457 -28.67 40.63 18.56
N ASP A 458 -27.58 40.00 19.00
CA ASP A 458 -27.60 38.80 19.86
C ASP A 458 -28.53 37.68 19.34
N GLY A 459 -28.57 37.49 18.02
CA GLY A 459 -29.43 36.52 17.34
C GLY A 459 -30.92 36.88 17.29
N GLN A 460 -31.32 38.04 17.83
CA GLN A 460 -32.71 38.50 17.83
C GLN A 460 -32.95 39.55 16.74
N LEU A 461 -34.13 39.51 16.12
CA LEU A 461 -34.52 40.48 15.09
C LEU A 461 -34.82 41.84 15.73
N VAL A 462 -33.97 42.84 15.47
CA VAL A 462 -34.13 44.20 16.04
C VAL A 462 -34.75 45.17 15.03
N LYS A 463 -34.49 44.98 13.74
CA LYS A 463 -34.94 45.92 12.70
C LYS A 463 -35.38 45.20 11.44
N VAL A 464 -36.53 45.60 10.89
CA VAL A 464 -36.98 45.21 9.55
C VAL A 464 -37.28 46.47 8.75
N ASN A 465 -36.67 46.60 7.57
CA ASN A 465 -37.00 47.64 6.60
C ASN A 465 -37.54 46.98 5.34
N TYR A 466 -38.79 47.31 5.02
CA TYR A 466 -39.40 46.92 3.77
C TYR A 466 -39.13 48.01 2.72
N GLY A 467 -38.63 47.59 1.56
CA GLY A 467 -38.42 48.45 0.41
C GLY A 467 -39.70 48.82 -0.32
N VAL A 468 -39.53 49.34 -1.53
CA VAL A 468 -40.56 49.89 -2.44
C VAL A 468 -41.93 49.21 -2.32
N LYS A 469 -42.96 50.01 -1.97
CA LYS A 469 -44.39 49.63 -1.90
C LYS A 469 -44.65 48.35 -1.08
N PRO A 470 -44.43 48.37 0.25
CA PRO A 470 -44.76 47.24 1.08
C PRO A 470 -46.27 47.07 1.21
N GLU A 471 -46.76 45.85 0.99
CA GLU A 471 -48.15 45.46 1.22
C GLU A 471 -48.19 44.47 2.38
N GLY A 472 -48.70 44.92 3.53
CA GLY A 472 -48.87 44.10 4.73
C GLY A 472 -50.32 43.74 4.99
N LYS A 473 -50.60 42.50 5.36
CA LYS A 473 -51.91 42.00 5.79
C LYS A 473 -51.75 41.25 7.11
N PHE A 474 -52.45 41.70 8.15
CA PHE A 474 -52.61 40.93 9.38
C PHE A 474 -53.85 40.03 9.29
N ILE A 475 -53.68 38.74 9.55
CA ILE A 475 -54.73 37.73 9.55
C ILE A 475 -54.92 37.27 11.00
N PRO A 476 -56.03 37.63 11.67
CA PRO A 476 -56.32 37.18 13.03
C PRO A 476 -56.38 35.65 13.10
N VAL A 477 -56.02 35.06 14.26
CA VAL A 477 -55.94 33.59 14.44
C VAL A 477 -57.20 32.83 13.99
N GLN A 478 -58.37 33.44 14.16
CA GLN A 478 -59.68 32.91 13.76
C GLN A 478 -59.91 32.83 12.23
N ASP A 479 -59.14 33.58 11.44
CA ASP A 479 -59.30 33.70 9.99
C ASP A 479 -58.12 33.10 9.19
N ILE A 480 -57.16 32.43 9.85
CA ILE A 480 -55.96 31.87 9.18
C ILE A 480 -56.34 30.73 8.23
N GLY A 481 -57.28 29.85 8.63
CA GLY A 481 -57.56 28.62 7.89
C GLY A 481 -56.32 27.71 7.75
N ASP A 482 -56.40 26.69 6.88
CA ASP A 482 -55.30 25.74 6.70
C ASP A 482 -54.12 26.31 5.88
N ASP A 483 -54.41 27.24 4.95
CA ASP A 483 -53.44 27.80 4.00
C ASP A 483 -52.93 29.20 4.37
N GLY A 484 -53.63 29.96 5.21
CA GLY A 484 -53.25 31.35 5.52
C GLY A 484 -51.96 31.47 6.35
N GLY A 485 -51.49 30.36 6.92
CA GLY A 485 -50.23 30.26 7.66
C GLY A 485 -49.02 29.90 6.80
N LYS A 486 -49.15 29.73 5.48
CA LYS A 486 -48.06 29.27 4.60
C LYS A 486 -47.87 30.18 3.40
N LEU A 487 -46.62 30.43 3.03
CA LEU A 487 -46.25 31.05 1.77
C LEU A 487 -46.25 30.01 0.65
N GLU A 488 -46.55 30.45 -0.58
CA GLU A 488 -46.44 29.58 -1.75
C GLU A 488 -45.00 29.08 -1.90
N GLY A 489 -44.83 27.76 -2.03
CA GLY A 489 -43.53 27.09 -2.07
C GLY A 489 -43.01 26.62 -0.71
N PHE A 490 -43.78 26.78 0.37
CA PHE A 490 -43.41 26.27 1.69
C PHE A 490 -43.26 24.74 1.69
N VAL A 491 -42.06 24.27 2.05
CA VAL A 491 -41.79 22.85 2.31
C VAL A 491 -40.87 22.75 3.53
N TRP A 492 -41.33 22.04 4.56
CA TRP A 492 -40.52 21.73 5.74
C TRP A 492 -39.91 20.34 5.59
N ARG A 493 -38.60 20.28 5.34
CA ARG A 493 -37.88 19.06 4.89
C ARG A 493 -37.15 18.35 6.02
N GLN A 494 -37.67 18.43 7.24
CA GLN A 494 -37.01 17.90 8.44
C GLN A 494 -36.68 16.40 8.36
N GLU A 495 -37.48 15.60 7.65
CA GLU A 495 -37.26 14.16 7.47
C GLU A 495 -36.00 13.85 6.64
N GLU A 496 -35.62 14.77 5.75
CA GLU A 496 -34.42 14.66 4.91
C GLU A 496 -33.15 15.07 5.65
N LYS A 497 -33.29 15.81 6.76
CA LYS A 497 -32.16 16.28 7.57
C LYS A 497 -31.22 15.11 7.91
N PRO A 498 -29.94 15.19 7.55
CA PRO A 498 -28.99 14.15 7.87
C PRO A 498 -28.58 14.22 9.34
N ASP A 499 -28.28 13.06 9.90
CA ASP A 499 -27.75 12.89 11.24
C ASP A 499 -26.54 11.95 11.21
N MET A 500 -25.89 11.75 12.35
CA MET A 500 -24.72 10.87 12.42
C MET A 500 -25.05 9.41 12.13
N GLU A 501 -26.29 8.96 12.39
CA GLU A 501 -26.72 7.60 12.06
C GLU A 501 -26.72 7.37 10.54
N LYS A 502 -27.27 8.32 9.77
CA LYS A 502 -27.21 8.30 8.30
C LYS A 502 -25.78 8.35 7.77
N ILE A 503 -24.91 9.18 8.37
CA ILE A 503 -23.49 9.27 7.99
C ILE A 503 -22.78 7.93 8.21
N PHE A 504 -23.00 7.26 9.34
CA PHE A 504 -22.34 5.96 9.61
C PHE A 504 -23.00 4.78 8.90
N ALA A 505 -24.29 4.88 8.56
CA ALA A 505 -24.95 3.93 7.67
C ALA A 505 -24.40 4.02 6.24
N TRP A 506 -23.96 5.20 5.81
CA TRP A 506 -23.27 5.40 4.53
C TRP A 506 -21.88 4.74 4.52
N ARG A 507 -21.06 5.05 5.54
CA ARG A 507 -19.77 4.40 5.75
C ARG A 507 -19.42 4.34 7.23
N SER A 508 -19.17 3.14 7.72
CA SER A 508 -18.63 2.92 9.06
C SER A 508 -17.15 3.32 9.12
N ILE A 509 -16.78 4.11 10.12
CA ILE A 509 -15.38 4.44 10.39
C ILE A 509 -14.81 3.39 11.35
N VAL A 510 -13.74 2.72 10.94
CA VAL A 510 -12.94 1.87 11.82
C VAL A 510 -11.60 2.57 12.00
N GLU A 511 -11.16 2.81 13.23
CA GLU A 511 -9.86 3.45 13.45
C GLU A 511 -8.70 2.49 13.13
N ILE A 512 -7.55 3.04 12.73
CA ILE A 512 -6.34 2.24 12.49
C ILE A 512 -5.76 1.81 13.84
N ASP A 513 -5.45 0.53 13.98
CA ASP A 513 -4.84 -0.02 15.18
C ASP A 513 -3.39 0.49 15.31
N ALA A 514 -3.16 1.41 16.25
CA ALA A 514 -1.84 1.94 16.56
C ALA A 514 -0.90 0.91 17.22
N GLY A 515 -1.44 -0.23 17.71
CA GLY A 515 -0.68 -1.33 18.30
C GLY A 515 -0.38 -2.48 17.33
N ALA A 516 -0.61 -2.27 16.03
CA ALA A 516 -0.34 -3.28 15.01
C ALA A 516 1.12 -3.75 15.08
N LYS A 517 1.33 -5.06 14.91
CA LYS A 517 2.65 -5.67 15.05
C LYS A 517 3.63 -5.10 14.01
N ASN A 518 4.78 -4.61 14.45
CA ASN A 518 5.85 -4.13 13.58
C ASN A 518 7.15 -4.91 13.80
N LEU A 519 7.79 -5.36 12.72
CA LEU A 519 9.08 -6.08 12.75
C LEU A 519 10.27 -5.19 13.10
N PHE A 520 10.11 -3.86 13.09
CA PHE A 520 11.12 -2.91 13.55
C PHE A 520 11.13 -2.71 15.07
N ASP A 521 10.03 -3.04 15.77
CA ASP A 521 9.95 -2.95 17.24
C ASP A 521 10.71 -4.08 17.94
N VAL A 522 11.05 -5.14 17.22
CA VAL A 522 11.83 -6.25 17.74
C VAL A 522 13.32 -5.86 17.72
N PRO A 523 14.01 -5.81 18.88
CA PRO A 523 15.41 -5.44 18.93
C PRO A 523 16.24 -6.41 18.07
N ASN A 524 17.07 -5.85 17.19
CA ASN A 524 17.93 -6.64 16.30
C ASN A 524 18.91 -7.47 17.15
N ALA A 525 18.91 -8.80 16.97
CA ALA A 525 20.07 -9.60 17.35
C ALA A 525 21.21 -9.23 16.38
N GLU A 526 22.23 -8.51 16.85
CA GLU A 526 23.37 -8.11 16.03
C GLU A 526 24.18 -9.33 15.59
N ILE A 527 23.92 -9.84 14.38
CA ILE A 527 24.91 -10.62 13.65
C ILE A 527 25.71 -9.61 12.82
N ARG A 528 26.80 -9.07 13.39
CA ARG A 528 27.72 -8.23 12.61
C ARG A 528 28.45 -9.09 11.59
N MET A 529 27.96 -9.06 10.36
CA MET A 529 28.74 -9.47 9.20
C MET A 529 29.68 -8.33 8.76
N PRO A 530 30.82 -8.64 8.10
CA PRO A 530 31.81 -7.63 7.72
C PRO A 530 31.22 -6.55 6.80
N THR A 531 31.73 -5.32 6.95
CA THR A 531 31.23 -4.09 6.29
C THR A 531 31.49 -4.09 4.78
N ASP A 532 30.81 -3.22 4.03
CA ASP A 532 31.00 -3.08 2.58
C ASP A 532 32.42 -2.64 2.21
N GLU A 533 33.09 -1.85 3.06
CA GLU A 533 34.52 -1.57 2.92
C GLU A 533 35.39 -2.83 3.14
N GLU A 534 35.03 -3.68 4.10
CA GLU A 534 35.73 -4.95 4.37
C GLU A 534 35.48 -5.98 3.25
N MET A 535 34.29 -5.95 2.63
CA MET A 535 33.93 -6.76 1.47
C MET A 535 34.55 -6.26 0.17
N GLN A 536 34.54 -4.95 -0.11
CA GLN A 536 35.23 -4.37 -1.26
C GLN A 536 36.74 -4.57 -1.14
N LYS A 537 37.34 -4.36 0.04
CA LYS A 537 38.76 -4.69 0.26
C LYS A 537 39.06 -6.16 0.02
N SER A 538 38.16 -7.08 0.39
CA SER A 538 38.38 -8.51 0.16
C SER A 538 38.14 -8.93 -1.31
N LEU A 539 37.17 -8.34 -2.00
CA LEU A 539 36.94 -8.48 -3.46
C LEU A 539 38.09 -7.91 -4.28
N GLU A 540 38.63 -6.75 -3.92
CA GLU A 540 39.81 -6.16 -4.56
C GLU A 540 41.08 -6.97 -4.28
N LYS A 541 41.28 -7.45 -3.04
CA LYS A 541 42.40 -8.31 -2.67
C LYS A 541 42.33 -9.68 -3.37
N TRP A 542 41.12 -10.18 -3.64
CA TRP A 542 40.89 -11.38 -4.44
C TRP A 542 41.17 -11.15 -5.94
N LYS A 543 40.65 -10.05 -6.53
CA LYS A 543 40.94 -9.66 -7.93
C LYS A 543 42.43 -9.38 -8.16
N ALA A 544 43.14 -8.80 -7.19
CA ALA A 544 44.58 -8.56 -7.24
C ALA A 544 45.40 -9.87 -7.14
N ASN A 545 44.98 -10.83 -6.32
CA ASN A 545 45.63 -12.14 -6.23
C ASN A 545 45.32 -13.04 -7.44
N ALA A 546 44.19 -12.85 -8.11
CA ALA A 546 43.88 -13.49 -9.39
C ALA A 546 44.80 -13.00 -10.52
N LYS A 547 45.17 -11.69 -10.53
CA LYS A 547 46.14 -11.12 -11.48
C LYS A 547 47.61 -11.52 -11.21
N LYS A 548 47.97 -11.89 -9.98
CA LYS A 548 49.33 -12.38 -9.63
C LYS A 548 49.60 -13.84 -10.01
N ARG A 549 48.60 -14.59 -10.47
CA ARG A 549 48.75 -15.95 -11.02
C ARG A 549 48.85 -15.92 -12.55
N THR A 550 49.84 -15.21 -13.09
CA THR A 550 50.29 -15.45 -14.46
C THR A 550 51.25 -16.64 -14.45
N LEU A 551 50.95 -17.62 -15.31
CA LEU A 551 51.79 -18.79 -15.57
C LEU A 551 53.21 -18.35 -15.95
N VAL A 552 54.22 -18.85 -15.24
CA VAL A 552 55.62 -18.79 -15.70
C VAL A 552 55.74 -19.77 -16.88
N PRO A 553 56.16 -19.34 -18.08
CA PRO A 553 56.39 -20.26 -19.18
C PRO A 553 57.55 -21.20 -18.85
N LEU A 554 57.35 -22.51 -19.02
CA LEU A 554 58.43 -23.49 -18.93
C LEU A 554 59.50 -23.19 -20.00
N GLN A 555 60.72 -22.89 -19.57
CA GLN A 555 61.87 -22.90 -20.46
C GLN A 555 62.10 -24.32 -20.99
N LYS A 556 62.07 -24.48 -22.31
CA LYS A 556 62.55 -25.69 -22.99
C LYS A 556 64.04 -25.85 -22.68
N ASN A 557 64.40 -26.81 -21.83
CA ASN A 557 65.76 -27.35 -21.82
C ASN A 557 65.87 -28.32 -23.01
N GLN A 558 66.44 -27.82 -24.11
CA GLN A 558 67.15 -28.68 -25.05
C GLN A 558 68.43 -29.12 -24.35
N ASN A 559 68.55 -30.41 -24.07
CA ASN A 559 69.82 -31.12 -24.13
C ASN A 559 69.51 -32.62 -24.29
N SER A 560 69.63 -33.07 -25.53
CA SER A 560 69.89 -34.47 -25.86
C SER A 560 71.35 -34.79 -25.50
N PRO A 561 71.66 -36.06 -25.18
CA PRO A 561 72.96 -36.45 -24.63
C PRO A 561 73.99 -36.64 -25.75
N ASN A 562 75.24 -36.26 -25.47
CA ASN A 562 76.42 -36.87 -26.07
C ASN A 562 77.51 -36.98 -25.00
N GLU A 563 77.99 -38.21 -24.86
CA GLU A 563 79.07 -38.76 -24.02
C GLU A 563 78.84 -38.91 -22.51
#